data_AF-A0A2H1WR08-F1
#
_entry.id   AF-A0A2H1WR08-F1
#
_cell.length_a   1.000
_cell.length_b   1.000
_cell.length_c   1.000
_cell.angle_alpha   90.00
_cell.angle_beta   90.00
_cell.angle_gamma   90.00
#
_symmetry.space_group_name_H-M   'P 1'
#
loop_
_entity.id
_entity.type
_entity.pdbx_description
1 polymer ?
#
loop_
_entity_poly.entity_id
_entity_poly.type
_entity_poly.pdbx_seq_one_letter_code
_entity_poly.pdbx_strand_id
1 'polypeptide(L)'
;WICIYPAYLNSKKTLAQGRKLSKSHCVENPTHQEIRDVLVAAGLRVGVENKLYPREPSKEILYRGRIRVQLKNDDGTPVKPEFPTREAVMKHIGESIPKLKTRQNRPVDQQPQAAQASHKGKGKKGRR
;
A
#
# COMPACT_ATOMS: atom_id res chain seq x y z
N TRP A 1 10.04 10.21 -14.07
CA TRP A 1 9.73 9.27 -12.96
C TRP A 1 8.63 9.81 -12.06
N ILE A 2 7.62 9.00 -11.74
CA ILE A 2 6.50 9.35 -10.85
C ILE A 2 6.68 8.70 -9.47
N CYS A 3 5.96 9.22 -8.46
CA CYS A 3 5.96 8.68 -7.10
C CYS A 3 4.60 8.06 -6.75
N ILE A 4 4.64 6.84 -6.22
CA ILE A 4 3.47 6.11 -5.74
C ILE A 4 3.74 5.70 -4.29
N TYR A 5 2.83 6.08 -3.39
CA TYR A 5 2.81 5.58 -2.02
C TYR A 5 1.65 4.57 -1.87
N PRO A 6 1.79 3.56 -1.01
CA PRO A 6 0.71 2.60 -0.74
C PRO A 6 -0.61 3.27 -0.31
N ALA A 7 -0.52 4.38 0.44
CA ALA A 7 -1.68 5.16 0.88
C ALA A 7 -2.58 5.66 -0.27
N TYR A 8 -2.05 5.83 -1.49
CA TYR A 8 -2.84 6.31 -2.63
C TYR A 8 -3.89 5.30 -3.11
N LEU A 9 -3.61 4.01 -2.89
CA LEU A 9 -4.37 2.87 -3.37
C LEU A 9 -5.13 2.16 -2.25
N ASN A 10 -4.98 2.62 -0.99
CA ASN A 10 -5.61 1.97 0.15
C ASN A 10 -7.10 2.31 0.23
N SER A 11 -7.96 1.30 0.12
CA SER A 11 -9.42 1.44 0.19
C SER A 11 -9.91 1.91 1.56
N LYS A 12 -9.17 1.61 2.64
CA LYS A 12 -9.48 2.04 4.01
C LYS A 12 -9.20 3.52 4.27
N LYS A 13 -8.42 4.18 3.41
CA LYS A 13 -8.10 5.61 3.55
C LYS A 13 -9.11 6.48 2.83
N THR A 14 -9.39 7.65 3.40
CA THR A 14 -10.18 8.69 2.75
C THR A 14 -9.33 9.50 1.76
N LEU A 15 -9.97 10.35 0.95
CA LEU A 15 -9.27 11.28 0.05
C LEU A 15 -8.37 12.25 0.83
N ALA A 16 -8.84 12.74 1.99
CA ALA A 16 -8.07 13.62 2.87
C ALA A 16 -6.80 12.91 3.40
N GLN A 17 -6.94 11.64 3.77
CA GLN A 17 -5.85 10.76 4.23
C GLN A 17 -4.90 10.33 3.11
N GLY A 18 -5.16 10.69 1.86
CA GLY A 18 -4.24 10.52 0.74
C GLY A 18 -4.69 9.59 -0.36
N ARG A 19 -5.84 8.91 -0.24
CA ARG A 19 -6.38 8.09 -1.34
C ARG A 19 -6.53 8.95 -2.61
N LYS A 20 -6.14 8.40 -3.77
CA LYS A 20 -6.19 9.12 -5.05
C LYS A 20 -7.22 8.57 -6.03
N LEU A 21 -7.67 7.34 -5.85
CA LEU A 21 -8.69 6.71 -6.70
C LEU A 21 -10.03 6.56 -5.96
N SER A 22 -11.07 6.22 -6.73
CA SER A 22 -12.33 5.73 -6.18
C SER A 22 -12.10 4.40 -5.45
N LYS A 23 -12.99 4.08 -4.50
CA LYS A 23 -12.86 2.86 -3.68
C LYS A 23 -12.90 1.57 -4.53
N SER A 24 -13.61 1.58 -5.66
CA SER A 24 -13.74 0.44 -6.57
C SER A 24 -12.42 -0.02 -7.19
N HIS A 25 -11.48 0.90 -7.40
CA HIS A 25 -10.15 0.60 -7.95
C HIS A 25 -9.05 0.56 -6.88
N CYS A 26 -9.43 0.57 -5.60
CA CYS A 26 -8.50 0.53 -4.48
C CYS A 26 -8.47 -0.86 -3.85
N VAL A 27 -7.38 -1.15 -3.15
CA VAL A 27 -7.13 -2.45 -2.51
C VAL A 27 -7.00 -2.24 -1.01
N GLU A 28 -7.35 -3.26 -0.23
CA GLU A 28 -7.20 -3.22 1.21
C GLU A 28 -5.74 -3.40 1.62
N ASN A 29 -5.20 -2.40 2.34
CA ASN A 29 -3.85 -2.42 2.92
C ASN A 29 -2.78 -2.90 1.92
N PRO A 30 -2.58 -2.19 0.78
CA PRO A 30 -1.54 -2.54 -0.16
C PRO A 30 -0.16 -2.28 0.48
N THR A 31 0.82 -3.13 0.16
CA THR A 31 2.21 -2.97 0.58
C THR A 31 3.07 -2.44 -0.56
N HIS A 32 4.20 -1.81 -0.26
CA HIS A 32 5.13 -1.36 -1.30
C HIS A 32 5.70 -2.53 -2.11
N GLN A 33 5.86 -3.71 -1.49
CA GLN A 33 6.39 -4.88 -2.18
C GLN A 33 5.40 -5.41 -3.23
N GLU A 34 4.12 -5.50 -2.91
CA GLU A 34 3.09 -5.93 -3.88
C GLU A 34 2.99 -4.97 -5.06
N ILE A 35 3.03 -3.65 -4.80
CA ILE A 35 2.98 -2.65 -5.86
C ILE A 35 4.23 -2.77 -6.76
N ARG A 36 5.41 -3.01 -6.18
CA ARG A 36 6.64 -3.25 -6.94
C ARG A 36 6.48 -4.48 -7.84
N ASP A 37 6.06 -5.61 -7.27
CA ASP A 37 5.99 -6.89 -7.99
C ASP A 37 5.02 -6.80 -9.18
N VAL A 38 3.87 -6.16 -8.99
CA VAL A 38 2.90 -5.90 -10.08
C VAL A 38 3.51 -5.03 -11.19
N LEU A 39 4.21 -3.95 -10.83
CA LEU A 39 4.80 -3.04 -11.82
C LEU A 39 6.00 -3.65 -12.56
N VAL A 40 6.79 -4.46 -11.87
CA VAL A 40 7.89 -5.22 -12.48
C VAL A 40 7.34 -6.29 -13.42
N ALA A 41 6.29 -7.01 -13.03
CA ALA A 41 5.60 -7.96 -13.90
C ALA A 41 4.97 -7.27 -15.13
N ALA A 42 4.46 -6.04 -14.95
CA ALA A 42 4.01 -5.20 -16.04
C ALA A 42 5.16 -4.63 -16.90
N GLY A 43 6.42 -4.97 -16.63
CA GLY A 43 7.59 -4.57 -17.42
C GLY A 43 7.95 -3.08 -17.32
N LEU A 44 7.58 -2.40 -16.23
CA LEU A 44 7.98 -1.02 -15.97
C LEU A 44 9.26 -0.97 -15.14
N ARG A 45 10.08 0.08 -15.32
CA ARG A 45 11.25 0.32 -14.46
C ARG A 45 10.82 0.93 -13.14
N VAL A 46 11.19 0.27 -12.05
CA VAL A 46 10.76 0.60 -10.68
C VAL A 46 11.96 0.77 -9.76
N GLY A 47 11.94 1.81 -8.93
CA GLY A 47 12.85 2.03 -7.82
C GLY A 47 12.07 2.05 -6.50
N VAL A 48 12.62 1.42 -5.45
CA VAL A 48 12.02 1.39 -4.11
C VAL A 48 12.84 2.27 -3.18
N GLU A 49 12.17 3.18 -2.48
CA GLU A 49 12.79 4.08 -1.52
C GLU A 49 12.16 3.92 -0.14
N ASN A 50 12.99 3.96 0.91
CA ASN A 50 12.53 3.82 2.29
C ASN A 50 11.97 5.14 2.87
N LYS A 51 10.96 5.71 2.22
CA LYS A 51 10.31 6.98 2.60
C LYS A 51 8.89 6.74 3.12
N LEU A 52 8.49 7.54 4.12
CA LEU A 52 7.14 7.52 4.70
C LEU A 52 6.27 8.57 4.02
N TYR A 53 4.99 8.25 3.80
CA TYR A 53 4.03 9.22 3.28
C TYR A 53 3.69 10.24 4.39
N PRO A 54 3.76 11.57 4.14
CA PRO A 54 3.59 12.57 5.20
C PRO A 54 2.24 12.54 5.93
N ARG A 55 1.16 12.05 5.30
CA ARG A 55 -0.17 11.94 5.93
C ARG A 55 -0.44 10.54 6.49
N GLU A 56 0.56 9.66 6.51
CA GLU A 56 0.44 8.36 7.15
C GLU A 56 0.65 8.51 8.66
N PRO A 57 -0.36 8.21 9.50
CA PRO A 57 -0.20 8.31 10.95
C PRO A 57 0.66 7.17 11.51
N SER A 58 0.60 5.96 10.93
CA SER A 58 1.38 4.82 11.41
C SER A 58 2.82 4.89 10.89
N LYS A 59 3.78 4.68 11.79
CA LYS A 59 5.22 4.60 11.48
C LYS A 59 5.71 3.16 11.30
N GLU A 60 4.79 2.20 11.25
CA GLU A 60 5.14 0.79 11.04
C GLU A 60 5.83 0.57 9.69
N ILE A 61 6.72 -0.43 9.66
CA ILE A 61 7.52 -0.75 8.48
C ILE A 61 6.65 -1.13 7.27
N LEU A 62 5.45 -1.65 7.52
CA LEU A 62 4.48 -2.11 6.52
C LEU A 62 3.92 -0.96 5.67
N TYR A 63 3.76 0.24 6.27
CA TYR A 63 3.24 1.43 5.58
C TYR A 63 4.36 2.31 5.01
N ARG A 64 5.61 1.99 5.32
CA ARG A 64 6.78 2.67 4.78
C ARG A 64 7.10 2.12 3.40
N GLY A 65 7.54 3.00 2.50
CA GLY A 65 7.90 2.66 1.13
C GLY A 65 7.33 3.65 0.13
N ARG A 66 8.21 4.24 -0.66
CA ARG A 66 7.86 5.04 -1.83
C ARG A 66 8.36 4.34 -3.07
N ILE A 67 7.48 4.21 -4.05
CA ILE A 67 7.80 3.60 -5.32
C ILE A 67 7.98 4.68 -6.37
N ARG A 68 9.14 4.65 -7.02
CA ARG A 68 9.49 5.47 -8.15
C ARG A 68 9.28 4.64 -9.41
N VAL A 69 8.51 5.17 -10.37
CA VAL A 69 8.24 4.47 -11.64
C VAL A 69 8.61 5.35 -12.81
N GLN A 70 9.32 4.80 -13.79
CA GLN A 70 9.55 5.50 -15.05
C GLN A 70 8.29 5.37 -15.93
N LEU A 71 7.53 6.46 -16.05
CA LEU A 71 6.33 6.50 -16.88
C LEU A 71 6.63 6.96 -18.31
N LYS A 72 7.60 7.86 -18.45
CA LYS A 72 8.00 8.48 -19.72
C LYS A 72 9.49 8.29 -19.95
N ASN A 73 9.87 8.18 -21.21
CA ASN A 73 11.25 8.26 -21.68
C ASN A 73 11.75 9.71 -21.61
N ASP A 74 13.04 9.90 -21.87
CA ASP A 74 13.66 11.23 -21.86
C ASP A 74 13.08 12.13 -22.96
N ASP A 75 12.61 11.53 -24.06
CA ASP A 75 11.89 12.21 -25.16
C ASP A 75 10.43 12.58 -24.82
N GLY A 76 9.97 12.27 -23.59
CA GLY A 76 8.62 12.60 -23.13
C GLY A 76 7.51 11.64 -23.58
N THR A 77 7.82 10.67 -24.44
CA THR A 77 6.91 9.59 -24.84
C THR A 77 6.65 8.62 -23.69
N PRO A 78 5.46 8.00 -23.59
CA PRO A 78 5.20 6.96 -22.59
C PRO A 78 6.12 5.76 -22.79
N VAL A 79 6.68 5.20 -21.71
CA VAL A 79 7.48 3.95 -21.78
C VAL A 79 6.63 2.80 -22.33
N LYS A 80 5.34 2.78 -21.94
CA LYS A 80 4.35 1.84 -22.45
C LYS A 80 3.08 2.59 -22.85
N PRO A 81 2.50 2.31 -24.03
CA PRO A 81 1.27 2.98 -24.47
C PRO A 81 0.06 2.65 -23.59
N GLU A 82 0.06 1.48 -22.94
CA GLU A 82 -0.95 1.05 -21.96
C GLU A 82 -0.96 1.91 -20.69
N PHE A 83 0.16 2.58 -20.39
CA PHE A 83 0.34 3.38 -19.18
C PHE A 83 0.69 4.84 -19.53
N PRO A 84 -0.23 5.59 -20.16
CA PRO A 84 0.03 6.96 -20.58
C PRO A 84 0.03 7.94 -19.38
N THR A 85 -0.73 7.61 -18.33
CA THR A 85 -0.94 8.48 -17.17
C THR A 85 -0.65 7.77 -15.86
N ARG A 86 -0.36 8.57 -14.84
CA ARG A 86 -0.21 8.08 -13.46
C ARG A 86 -1.46 7.35 -12.96
N GLU A 87 -2.64 7.82 -13.37
CA GLU A 87 -3.91 7.21 -12.98
C GLU A 87 -4.09 5.81 -13.59
N ALA A 88 -3.73 5.63 -14.87
CA ALA A 88 -3.77 4.33 -15.54
C ALA A 88 -2.90 3.29 -14.81
N VAL A 89 -1.69 3.69 -14.42
CA VAL A 89 -0.79 2.83 -13.61
C VAL A 89 -1.44 2.48 -12.27
N MET A 90 -2.01 3.46 -11.57
CA MET A 90 -2.66 3.22 -10.27
C MET A 90 -3.87 2.29 -10.37
N LYS A 91 -4.70 2.41 -11.42
CA LYS A 91 -5.83 1.52 -11.67
C LYS A 91 -5.37 0.08 -11.94
N HIS A 92 -4.36 -0.07 -12.80
CA HIS A 92 -3.77 -1.39 -13.07
C HIS A 92 -3.22 -2.07 -11.81
N ILE A 93 -2.56 -1.31 -10.93
CA ILE A 93 -2.10 -1.84 -9.64
C ILE A 93 -3.29 -2.33 -8.80
N GLY A 94 -4.34 -1.52 -8.72
CA GLY A 94 -5.55 -1.85 -7.96
C GLY A 94 -6.24 -3.14 -8.43
N GLU A 95 -6.24 -3.38 -9.75
CA GLU A 95 -6.84 -4.58 -10.35
C GLU A 95 -5.95 -5.82 -10.26
N SER A 96 -4.62 -5.64 -10.21
CA SER A 96 -3.64 -6.72 -10.25
C SER A 96 -3.27 -7.26 -8.85
N ILE A 97 -3.20 -6.41 -7.82
CA ILE A 97 -2.84 -6.86 -6.45
C ILE A 97 -3.78 -7.96 -5.91
N PRO A 98 -5.12 -7.87 -6.04
CA PRO A 98 -6.02 -8.93 -5.56
C PRO A 98 -5.79 -10.29 -6.24
N LYS A 99 -5.20 -10.30 -7.45
CA LYS A 99 -4.91 -11.50 -8.23
C LYS A 99 -3.57 -12.15 -7.85
N LEU A 100 -2.79 -11.54 -6.95
CA LEU A 100 -1.53 -12.11 -6.49
C LEU A 100 -1.76 -13.37 -5.67
N LYS A 101 -0.98 -14.42 -5.95
CA LYS A 101 -1.01 -15.69 -5.20
C LYS A 101 -0.78 -15.48 -3.69
N THR A 102 0.03 -14.48 -3.33
CA THR A 102 0.33 -14.11 -1.93
C THR A 102 -0.89 -13.59 -1.17
N ARG A 103 -1.92 -13.09 -1.86
CA ARG A 103 -3.21 -12.67 -1.27
C ARG A 103 -4.22 -13.82 -1.24
N GLN A 104 -4.19 -14.70 -2.24
CA GLN A 104 -5.10 -15.86 -2.32
C GLN A 104 -4.86 -16.89 -1.21
N ASN A 105 -3.62 -17.02 -0.71
CA ASN A 105 -3.25 -18.00 0.31
C ASN A 105 -3.18 -17.43 1.75
N ARG A 106 -3.64 -16.20 2.02
CA ARG A 106 -3.71 -15.71 3.40
C ARG A 106 -5.02 -16.15 4.06
N PRO A 107 -4.99 -16.94 5.15
CA PRO A 107 -6.11 -16.99 6.05
C PRO A 107 -6.37 -15.57 6.59
N VAL A 108 -7.64 -15.22 6.73
CA VAL A 108 -8.19 -13.86 6.94
C VAL A 108 -7.77 -13.20 8.27
N ASP A 109 -6.90 -13.84 9.07
CA ASP A 109 -6.70 -13.54 10.48
C ASP A 109 -5.29 -13.03 10.85
N GLN A 110 -4.75 -12.10 10.06
CA GLN A 110 -3.58 -11.32 10.48
C GLN A 110 -3.82 -9.82 10.24
N GLN A 111 -4.86 -9.30 10.89
CA GLN A 111 -4.77 -7.94 11.40
C GLN A 111 -3.77 -7.96 12.57
N PRO A 112 -2.77 -7.06 12.63
CA PRO A 112 -2.05 -6.85 13.88
C PRO A 112 -3.08 -6.36 14.90
N GLN A 113 -3.48 -7.28 15.78
CA GLN A 113 -4.35 -7.04 16.90
C GLN A 113 -3.72 -5.92 17.72
N ALA A 114 -4.39 -4.77 17.77
CA ALA A 114 -4.03 -3.72 18.71
C ALA A 114 -3.96 -4.35 20.09
N ALA A 115 -2.77 -4.31 20.72
CA ALA A 115 -2.58 -4.78 22.08
C ALA A 115 -3.51 -3.98 22.99
N GLN A 116 -4.67 -4.54 23.30
CA GLN A 116 -5.56 -4.02 24.33
C GLN A 116 -4.90 -4.27 25.68
N ALA A 117 -4.22 -3.25 26.17
CA ALA A 117 -3.79 -3.13 27.55
C ALA A 117 -5.02 -3.25 28.47
N SER A 118 -5.26 -4.46 28.93
CA SER A 118 -6.33 -4.80 29.86
C SER A 118 -5.85 -4.48 31.27
N HIS A 119 -6.02 -3.22 31.70
CA HIS A 119 -6.00 -2.89 33.12
C HIS A 119 -7.21 -3.54 33.78
N LYS A 120 -7.03 -4.74 34.35
CA LYS A 120 -8.00 -5.37 35.24
C LYS A 120 -7.44 -5.39 36.65
N GLY A 121 -7.80 -4.35 37.41
CA GLY A 121 -7.73 -4.40 38.86
C GLY A 121 -8.63 -5.52 39.39
N LYS A 122 -8.09 -6.34 40.29
CA LYS A 122 -8.90 -7.07 41.28
C LYS A 122 -8.01 -7.46 42.45
N GLY A 123 -8.28 -6.85 43.60
CA GLY A 123 -7.57 -7.09 44.84
C GLY A 123 -7.71 -8.54 45.33
N LYS A 124 -6.77 -8.93 46.19
CA LYS A 124 -6.90 -10.11 47.04
C LYS A 124 -6.33 -9.80 48.41
N LYS A 125 -7.24 -9.68 49.38
CA LYS A 125 -6.99 -9.83 50.83
C LYS A 125 -6.22 -11.12 51.06
N GLY A 126 -5.11 -11.05 51.80
CA GLY A 126 -4.31 -12.20 52.21
C GLY A 126 -3.79 -11.98 53.62
N ARG A 127 -4.50 -12.55 54.58
CA ARG A 127 -4.21 -12.63 56.02
C ARG A 127 -3.10 -13.65 56.24
N ARG A 128 -1.97 -13.23 56.82
CA ARG A 128 -1.15 -14.01 57.74
C ARG A 128 -0.12 -13.11 58.42
#